data_AF-A0A059F259-F1
#
_entry.id   AF-A0A059F259-F1
#
_cell.length_a   1.000
_cell.length_b   1.000
_cell.length_c   1.000
_cell.angle_alpha   90.00
_cell.angle_beta   90.00
_cell.angle_gamma   90.00
#
_symmetry.space_group_name_H-M   'P 1'
#
loop_
_entity.id
_entity.type
_entity.pdbx_description
1 polymer ?
#
loop_
_entity_poly.entity_id
_entity_poly.type
_entity_poly.pdbx_seq_one_letter_code
_entity_poly.pdbx_strand_id
1 'polypeptide(L)' 'MVNHKNHFVDPFTRVHTNTIEGNWSSIKVSVPKRKRTLQDIEIYLVKYMIERNESGSVFKNIIKFLLIYLFI' A
#
# COMPACT_ATOMS: atom_id res chain seq x y z
N MET A 1 -12.72 -1.25 0.58
CA MET A 1 -13.74 -1.75 -0.37
C MET A 1 -13.01 -2.02 -1.68
N VAL A 2 -12.92 -3.28 -2.14
CA VAL A 2 -12.28 -3.60 -3.43
C VAL A 2 -13.31 -3.38 -4.52
N ASN A 3 -12.93 -2.66 -5.58
CA ASN A 3 -13.83 -2.41 -6.70
C ASN A 3 -13.81 -3.61 -7.67
N HIS A 4 -14.90 -4.40 -7.69
CA HIS A 4 -15.03 -5.58 -8.57
C HIS A 4 -15.58 -5.23 -9.97
N LYS A 5 -15.73 -3.94 -10.33
CA LYS A 5 -16.29 -3.56 -11.65
C LYS A 5 -15.36 -3.81 -12.83
N ASN A 6 -14.05 -3.86 -12.62
CA ASN A 6 -13.07 -4.00 -13.70
C ASN A 6 -12.54 -5.44 -13.74
N HIS A 7 -12.39 -5.97 -14.96
CA HIS A 7 -12.09 -7.37 -15.25
C HIS A 7 -11.02 -7.97 -14.32
N PHE A 8 -11.43 -8.95 -13.51
CA PHE A 8 -10.61 -9.80 -12.63
C PHE A 8 -9.62 -10.70 -13.42
N VAL A 9 -9.84 -10.81 -14.73
CA VAL A 9 -9.07 -11.60 -15.69
C VAL A 9 -8.82 -10.70 -16.89
N ASP A 10 -7.56 -10.47 -17.22
CA ASP A 10 -7.20 -9.75 -18.44
C ASP A 10 -7.74 -10.51 -19.67
N PRO A 11 -8.57 -9.91 -20.54
CA PRO A 11 -9.26 -10.64 -21.61
C PRO A 11 -8.32 -11.11 -22.74
N PHE A 12 -7.11 -10.56 -22.85
CA PHE A 12 -6.14 -10.90 -23.90
C PHE A 12 -5.13 -11.96 -23.44
N THR A 13 -4.66 -11.85 -22.20
CA THR A 13 -3.61 -12.70 -21.62
C THR A 13 -4.21 -13.78 -20.70
N ARG A 14 -5.48 -13.66 -20.31
CA ARG A 14 -6.18 -14.49 -19.30
C ARG A 14 -5.48 -14.53 -17.94
N VAL A 15 -4.56 -13.60 -17.69
CA VAL A 15 -3.84 -13.50 -16.42
C VAL A 15 -4.74 -12.83 -15.39
N HIS A 16 -4.80 -13.43 -14.20
CA HIS A 16 -5.44 -12.83 -13.05
C HIS A 16 -4.58 -11.66 -12.54
N THR A 17 -5.07 -10.43 -12.69
CA THR A 17 -4.44 -9.23 -12.14
C THR A 17 -4.86 -9.04 -10.68
N ASN A 18 -4.44 -9.96 -9.81
CA ASN A 18 -4.68 -9.89 -8.36
C ASN A 18 -3.71 -8.94 -7.64
N THR A 19 -3.41 -7.79 -8.23
CA THR A 19 -2.49 -6.79 -7.66
C THR A 19 -3.05 -6.18 -6.37
N ILE A 20 -4.35 -5.90 -6.32
CA ILE A 20 -4.98 -5.33 -5.12
C ILE A 20 -5.06 -6.36 -3.99
N GLU A 21 -5.47 -7.59 -4.29
CA GLU A 21 -5.57 -8.67 -3.29
C GLU A 21 -4.20 -9.09 -2.75
N GLY A 22 -3.20 -9.19 -3.64
CA GLY A 22 -1.81 -9.48 -3.28
C GLY A 22 -1.21 -8.40 -2.38
N ASN A 23 -1.44 -7.13 -2.71
CA ASN A 23 -1.04 -6.00 -1.86
C ASN A 23 -1.71 -6.09 -0.48
N TRP A 24 -3.01 -6.38 -0.44
CA TRP A 24 -3.75 -6.47 0.81
C TRP A 24 -3.30 -7.63 1.68
N SER A 25 -2.94 -8.77 1.07
CA SER A 25 -2.35 -9.91 1.78
C SER A 25 -1.02 -9.52 2.44
N SER A 26 -0.12 -8.90 1.68
CA SER A 26 1.20 -8.48 2.17
C SER A 26 1.12 -7.42 3.27
N ILE A 27 0.23 -6.42 3.13
CA ILE A 27 -0.04 -5.41 4.16
C ILE A 27 -0.56 -6.08 5.44
N LYS A 28 -1.53 -7.00 5.33
CA LYS A 28 -2.05 -7.68 6.52
C LYS A 28 -0.94 -8.43 7.25
N VAL A 29 0.01 -9.05 6.55
CA VAL A 29 1.15 -9.72 7.19
C VAL A 29 2.05 -8.74 7.94
N SER A 30 2.26 -7.53 7.42
CA SER A 30 3.12 -6.52 8.06
C SER A 30 2.44 -5.76 9.22
N VAL A 31 1.11 -5.73 9.29
CA VAL A 31 0.36 -5.00 10.33
C VAL A 31 -0.15 -5.93 11.45
N PRO A 32 0.18 -5.66 12.73
CA PRO A 32 -0.35 -6.41 13.87
C PRO A 32 -1.88 -6.44 13.89
N LYS A 33 -2.50 -7.59 14.18
CA LYS A 33 -3.97 -7.75 14.16
C LYS A 33 -4.72 -6.67 14.96
N ARG A 34 -4.21 -6.29 16.13
CA ARG A 34 -4.81 -5.27 17.01
C ARG A 34 -4.73 -3.84 16.46
N LYS A 35 -3.90 -3.61 15.44
CA LYS A 35 -3.66 -2.31 14.79
C LYS A 35 -4.28 -2.21 13.40
N ARG A 36 -5.14 -3.17 13.03
CA ARG A 36 -5.91 -3.16 11.77
C ARG A 36 -7.26 -2.46 11.96
N THR A 37 -7.29 -1.41 12.77
CA THR A 37 -8.44 -0.51 12.92
C THR A 37 -8.29 0.62 11.90
N LEU A 38 -9.39 1.29 11.51
CA LEU A 38 -9.31 2.42 10.58
C LEU A 38 -8.40 3.54 11.10
N GLN A 39 -8.38 3.76 12.41
CA GLN A 39 -7.57 4.79 13.05
C GLN A 39 -6.07 4.47 13.05
N ASP A 40 -5.70 3.19 13.25
CA ASP A 40 -4.29 2.81 13.36
C ASP A 40 -3.67 2.42 12.01
N ILE A 41 -4.47 1.89 11.06
CA ILE A 41 -3.92 1.23 9.86
C ILE A 41 -3.23 2.20 8.90
N GLU A 42 -3.62 3.47 8.87
CA GLU A 42 -3.12 4.48 7.94
C GLU A 42 -1.60 4.65 8.02
N ILE A 43 -1.05 4.77 9.23
CA ILE A 43 0.40 4.97 9.40
C ILE A 43 1.20 3.74 8.96
N TYR A 44 0.63 2.54 9.14
CA TYR A 44 1.25 1.32 8.67
C TYR A 44 1.18 1.19 7.15
N LEU A 45 0.11 1.68 6.52
CA LEU A 45 0.01 1.74 5.06
C LEU A 45 1.08 2.67 4.48
N VAL A 46 1.24 3.87 5.04
CA VAL A 46 2.28 4.81 4.62
C VAL A 46 3.66 4.18 4.76
N LYS A 47 3.95 3.58 5.93
CA LYS A 47 5.22 2.87 6.16
C LYS A 47 5.44 1.78 5.10
N TYR A 48 4.45 0.91 4.89
CA TYR A 48 4.55 -0.20 3.93
C TYR A 48 4.76 0.30 2.50
N MET A 49 4.07 1.36 2.08
CA MET A 49 4.23 1.95 0.75
C MET A 49 5.65 2.51 0.57
N ILE A 50 6.21 3.15 1.59
CA ILE A 50 7.58 3.67 1.53
C ILE A 50 8.58 2.52 1.46
N GLU A 51 8.46 1.50 2.31
CA GLU A 51 9.36 0.33 2.33
C GLU A 51 9.36 -0.43 1.00
N ARG A 52 8.24 -0.41 0.27
CA ARG A 52 8.10 -1.13 -1.00
C ARG A 52 8.60 -0.35 -2.22
N ASN A 53 8.39 0.97 -2.24
CA ASN A 53 8.61 1.78 -3.44
C ASN A 53 9.89 2.62 -3.36
N GLU A 54 10.41 2.88 -2.16
CA GLU A 54 11.60 3.68 -1.96
C GLU A 54 12.70 2.85 -1.30
N SER A 55 13.94 3.10 -1.68
CA SER A 55 15.10 2.53 -1.01
C SER A 55 15.52 3.40 0.19
N GLY A 56 16.27 2.79 1.11
CA GLY A 56 16.85 3.50 2.25
C GLY A 56 15.93 3.63 3.46
N SER A 57 16.20 4.65 4.29
CA SER A 57 15.52 4.81 5.56
C SER A 57 14.09 5.32 5.39
N VAL A 58 13.12 4.59 5.95
CA VAL A 58 11.71 4.98 5.98
C VAL A 58 11.53 6.39 6.54
N PHE A 59 12.23 6.72 7.63
CA PHE A 59 12.12 8.03 8.27
C PHE A 59 12.59 9.17 7.35
N LYS A 60 13.72 8.98 6.65
CA LYS A 60 14.21 9.96 5.67
C LYS A 60 13.22 10.14 4.52
N ASN A 61 12.64 9.05 4.03
CA ASN A 61 11.65 9.10 2.97
C ASN A 61 10.34 9.78 3.43
N ILE A 62 9.88 9.55 4.66
CA ILE A 62 8.76 10.29 5.24
C ILE A 62 9.04 11.80 5.25
N ILE A 63 10.20 12.22 5.75
CA ILE A 63 10.58 13.65 5.75
C ILE A 63 10.63 14.20 4.32
N LYS A 64 11.26 13.48 3.38
CA LYS A 64 11.32 13.85 1.97
C LYS A 64 9.91 14.13 1.42
N PHE A 65 8.95 13.23 1.64
CA PHE A 65 7.59 13.41 1.15
C PHE A 65 6.83 14.54 1.85
N LEU A 66 6.99 14.71 3.16
CA LEU A 66 6.39 15.82 3.90
C LEU A 66 6.89 17.18 3.42
N LEU A 67 8.21 17.30 3.18
CA LEU A 67 8.80 18.53 2.65
C LEU A 67 8.26 18.83 1.26
N ILE A 68 8.21 17.85 0.35
CA ILE A 68 7.65 18.06 -1.00
C ILE A 68 6.21 18.60 -0.92
N TYR A 69 5.39 18.09 0.00
CA TYR A 69 3.99 18.50 0.14
C TYR A 69 3.80 19.88 0.78
N LEU A 70 4.79 20.35 1.56
CA LEU A 70 4.76 21.67 2.23
C LEU A 70 5.26 22.81 1.32
N PHE A 71 5.94 22.48 0.22
CA PHE A 71 6.51 23.43 -0.74
C PHE A 71 5.81 23.43 -2.11
N ILE A 72 4.65 22.77 -2.20
CA ILE A 72 3.68 22.83 -3.32
C ILE A 72 2.43 23.54 -2.80
#